data_AF-A0A2E1Y9Y3-F1
#
_entry.id   AF-A0A2E1Y9Y3-F1
#
_cell.length_a   1.000
_cell.length_b   1.000
_cell.length_c   1.000
_cell.angle_alpha   90.00
_cell.angle_beta   90.00
_cell.angle_gamma   90.00
#
_symmetry.space_group_name_H-M   'P 1'
#
loop_
_entity.id
_entity.type
_entity.pdbx_description
1 polymer ?
#
loop_
_entity_poly.entity_id
_entity_poly.type
_entity_poly.pdbx_seq_one_letter_code
_entity_poly.pdbx_strand_id
1 'polypeptide(L)'
;MKFSDLVRDTLAAIVSSGGKVDPALAEREQHRLHGYAWIATQAEALDALCNWADRAREADAFGDIERLVLDIGMGEYCAQIFGGVAMSQSEIVRPSDYGLQQEAFAFASGDAASHFIGAGNTSENRAELARRLADGERPYEGTGDDTLDMIRNQFRTFASERIAPHAHGWHLADALIPLDVVGEMAELGVFGVCIPEEHGGLGLGKLAMCLVSEELSRGWICAGSLGTRSEIAGELIGQNGTDAQKAKFLPRIAEGSILPTAVFTEPDTGSDLASVRTRARQTDTGTWRIDGAKTWITHAARADLMTILCRTDPAAPGYAGLSMLLAEKTRGTDSAPFPDEGIAGDEIEVLGYRGMKEYTLGFDGFEVAEDGLLGGAQGQGFKQLMRTFEGARIQTAARALGVGWNAFDLGLSYATERRQFGKPLLAFPRVSDKLALMVCELVIARELTWTAARHKDRGQRCDIEAGMAKLLGARVAWASADNALQIHGGNGYALEYEISRVLCDARILNIFEGAGEIQAQVIARGLLSSYQGSQAV
;
A
#
# COMPACT_ATOMS: atom_id res chain seq x y z
N MET A 1 -22.77 8.89 1.33
CA MET A 1 -22.55 9.65 2.58
C MET A 1 -23.58 9.40 3.69
N LYS A 2 -24.88 9.75 3.55
CA LYS A 2 -25.86 9.72 4.67
C LYS A 2 -25.90 8.45 5.56
N PHE A 3 -25.75 7.24 5.00
CA PHE A 3 -25.74 6.01 5.80
C PHE A 3 -24.45 5.83 6.60
N SER A 4 -23.29 6.13 6.02
CA SER A 4 -21.99 6.07 6.71
C SER A 4 -21.93 7.04 7.89
N ASP A 5 -22.52 8.23 7.74
CA ASP A 5 -22.66 9.20 8.84
C ASP A 5 -23.52 8.65 9.99
N LEU A 6 -24.62 7.97 9.70
CA LEU A 6 -25.43 7.32 10.73
C LEU A 6 -24.66 6.21 11.46
N VAL A 7 -23.90 5.38 10.73
CA VAL A 7 -23.02 4.37 11.31
C VAL A 7 -21.99 5.02 12.25
N ARG A 8 -21.37 6.13 11.83
CA ARG A 8 -20.45 6.92 12.66
C ARG A 8 -21.10 7.37 13.95
N ASP A 9 -22.27 7.99 13.87
CA ASP A 9 -22.94 8.61 15.01
C ASP A 9 -23.40 7.54 16.01
N THR A 10 -23.93 6.41 15.52
CA THR A 10 -24.26 5.26 16.35
C THR A 10 -23.03 4.66 17.02
N LEU A 11 -21.94 4.47 16.27
CA LEU A 11 -20.70 3.95 16.82
C LEU A 11 -20.13 4.90 17.87
N ALA A 12 -20.12 6.21 17.62
CA ALA A 12 -19.63 7.23 18.55
C ALA A 12 -20.35 7.14 19.90
N ALA A 13 -21.67 6.92 19.91
CA ALA A 13 -22.46 6.73 21.13
C ALA A 13 -22.09 5.44 21.91
N ILE A 14 -21.55 4.43 21.22
CA ILE A 14 -21.14 3.15 21.82
C ILE A 14 -19.72 3.22 22.40
N VAL A 15 -18.78 3.82 21.66
CA VAL A 15 -17.33 3.75 21.97
C VAL A 15 -16.77 5.01 22.62
N SER A 16 -17.58 6.05 22.79
CA SER A 16 -17.12 7.32 23.39
C SER A 16 -17.63 7.50 24.82
N SER A 17 -16.75 8.01 25.68
CA SER A 17 -17.07 8.46 27.04
C SER A 17 -16.61 9.90 27.20
N GLY A 18 -17.50 10.78 27.68
CA GLY A 18 -17.20 12.21 27.84
C GLY A 18 -16.80 12.92 26.52
N GLY A 19 -17.37 12.49 25.39
CA GLY A 19 -17.11 13.06 24.06
C GLY A 19 -15.76 12.66 23.43
N LYS A 20 -15.07 11.67 23.99
CA LYS A 20 -13.83 11.12 23.42
C LYS A 20 -13.93 9.60 23.30
N VAL A 21 -13.26 9.03 22.29
CA VAL A 21 -13.16 7.58 22.13
C VAL A 21 -12.46 6.97 23.35
N ASP A 22 -13.17 6.13 24.08
CA ASP A 22 -12.65 5.39 25.22
C ASP A 22 -11.85 4.16 24.74
N PRO A 23 -10.58 3.99 25.17
CA PRO A 23 -9.76 2.87 24.71
C PRO A 23 -10.33 1.49 25.01
N ALA A 24 -10.92 1.30 26.20
CA ALA A 24 -11.45 -0.01 26.60
C ALA A 24 -12.76 -0.33 25.87
N LEU A 25 -13.61 0.67 25.62
CA LEU A 25 -14.80 0.49 24.78
C LEU A 25 -14.41 0.23 23.33
N ALA A 26 -13.44 0.96 22.79
CA ALA A 26 -12.93 0.77 21.43
C ALA A 26 -12.35 -0.63 21.22
N GLU A 27 -11.66 -1.18 22.22
CA GLU A 27 -11.16 -2.56 22.19
C GLU A 27 -12.30 -3.58 22.28
N ARG A 28 -13.24 -3.40 23.20
CA ARG A 28 -14.39 -4.30 23.34
C ARG A 28 -15.26 -4.34 22.08
N GLU A 29 -15.43 -3.20 21.43
CA GLU A 29 -16.29 -3.01 20.25
C GLU A 29 -15.49 -2.99 18.95
N GLN A 30 -14.28 -3.56 18.96
CA GLN A 30 -13.33 -3.47 17.86
C GLN A 30 -13.92 -3.92 16.51
N HIS A 31 -14.74 -4.96 16.50
CA HIS A 31 -15.44 -5.41 15.29
C HIS A 31 -16.30 -4.29 14.67
N ARG A 32 -17.08 -3.56 15.49
CA ARG A 32 -17.89 -2.42 15.02
C ARG A 32 -17.04 -1.22 14.67
N LEU A 33 -15.96 -1.00 15.40
CA LEU A 33 -15.03 0.10 15.13
C LEU A 33 -14.35 -0.09 13.76
N HIS A 34 -13.81 -1.28 13.51
CA HIS A 34 -13.18 -1.64 12.24
C HIS A 34 -14.20 -1.73 11.12
N GLY A 35 -15.38 -2.26 11.41
CA GLY A 35 -16.49 -2.31 10.47
C GLY A 35 -16.89 -0.93 9.95
N TYR A 36 -16.85 0.10 10.81
CA TYR A 36 -17.11 1.47 10.38
C TYR A 36 -16.00 1.98 9.44
N ALA A 37 -14.73 1.69 9.73
CA ALA A 37 -13.64 2.03 8.80
C ALA A 37 -13.86 1.41 7.41
N TRP A 38 -14.31 0.16 7.33
CA TRP A 38 -14.61 -0.50 6.06
C TRP A 38 -15.83 0.09 5.34
N ILE A 39 -16.92 0.36 6.06
CA ILE A 39 -18.12 1.02 5.49
C ILE A 39 -17.77 2.43 4.97
N ALA A 40 -17.01 3.20 5.75
CA ALA A 40 -16.56 4.53 5.35
C ALA A 40 -15.62 4.47 4.15
N THR A 41 -14.70 3.49 4.11
CA THR A 41 -13.81 3.25 2.97
C THR A 41 -14.61 2.97 1.70
N GLN A 42 -15.66 2.14 1.77
CA GLN A 42 -16.50 1.88 0.59
C GLN A 42 -17.26 3.12 0.14
N ALA A 43 -17.77 3.93 1.07
CA ALA A 43 -18.44 5.18 0.72
C ALA A 43 -17.51 6.15 -0.04
N GLU A 44 -16.29 6.38 0.48
CA GLU A 44 -15.28 7.22 -0.19
C GLU A 44 -14.83 6.63 -1.53
N ALA A 45 -14.75 5.30 -1.63
CA ALA A 45 -14.38 4.61 -2.85
C ALA A 45 -15.46 4.77 -3.96
N LEU A 46 -16.74 4.79 -3.59
CA LEU A 46 -17.84 5.09 -4.51
C LEU A 46 -17.79 6.54 -5.01
N ASP A 47 -17.46 7.49 -4.13
CA ASP A 47 -17.29 8.90 -4.51
C ASP A 47 -16.07 9.07 -5.45
N ALA A 48 -14.97 8.37 -5.17
CA ALA A 48 -13.81 8.32 -6.07
C ALA A 48 -14.14 7.72 -7.45
N LEU A 49 -14.97 6.67 -7.51
CA LEU A 49 -15.44 6.08 -8.77
C LEU A 49 -16.33 7.04 -9.57
N CYS A 50 -17.20 7.80 -8.91
CA CYS A 50 -17.98 8.86 -9.56
C CYS A 50 -17.06 9.92 -10.18
N ASN A 51 -16.06 10.39 -9.43
CA ASN A 51 -15.09 11.36 -9.92
C ASN A 51 -14.29 10.84 -11.12
N TRP A 52 -14.00 9.54 -11.17
CA TRP A 52 -13.36 8.92 -12.33
C TRP A 52 -14.26 8.93 -13.56
N ALA A 53 -15.53 8.58 -13.41
CA ALA A 53 -16.50 8.62 -14.50
C ALA A 53 -16.65 10.04 -15.06
N ASP A 54 -16.67 11.06 -14.20
CA ASP A 54 -16.73 12.46 -14.63
C ASP A 54 -15.48 12.88 -15.39
N ARG A 55 -14.28 12.53 -14.91
CA ARG A 55 -13.03 12.81 -15.65
C ARG A 55 -12.98 12.11 -16.99
N ALA A 56 -13.48 10.87 -17.09
CA ALA A 56 -13.58 10.17 -18.36
C ALA A 56 -14.55 10.87 -19.33
N ARG A 57 -15.67 11.43 -18.84
CA ARG A 57 -16.61 12.21 -19.67
C ARG A 57 -15.99 13.51 -20.16
N GLU A 58 -15.29 14.23 -19.28
CA GLU A 58 -14.58 15.46 -19.63
C GLU A 58 -13.50 15.22 -20.70
N ALA A 59 -12.88 14.05 -20.69
CA ALA A 59 -11.90 13.62 -21.68
C ALA A 59 -12.50 13.00 -22.96
N ASP A 60 -13.83 12.99 -23.11
CA ASP A 60 -14.55 12.29 -24.19
C ASP A 60 -14.17 10.79 -24.32
N ALA A 61 -13.81 10.19 -23.19
CA ALA A 61 -13.35 8.80 -23.06
C ALA A 61 -14.36 7.91 -22.32
N PHE A 62 -15.53 8.44 -21.95
CA PHE A 62 -16.58 7.65 -21.27
C PHE A 62 -17.37 6.82 -22.28
N GLY A 63 -16.93 5.59 -22.50
CA GLY A 63 -17.56 4.62 -23.40
C GLY A 63 -18.32 3.51 -22.68
N ASP A 64 -18.54 2.42 -23.41
CA ASP A 64 -19.25 1.24 -22.89
C ASP A 64 -18.48 0.56 -21.75
N ILE A 65 -17.16 0.46 -21.84
CA ILE A 65 -16.34 -0.15 -20.78
C ILE A 65 -16.36 0.70 -19.51
N GLU A 66 -16.31 2.03 -19.61
CA GLU A 66 -16.43 2.92 -18.46
C GLU A 66 -17.79 2.78 -17.79
N ARG A 67 -18.87 2.78 -18.59
CA ARG A 67 -20.23 2.56 -18.11
C ARG A 67 -20.36 1.23 -17.38
N LEU A 68 -19.85 0.13 -17.94
CA LEU A 68 -19.94 -1.19 -17.33
C LEU A 68 -19.18 -1.26 -15.99
N VAL A 69 -17.98 -0.69 -15.93
CA VAL A 69 -17.19 -0.63 -14.70
C VAL A 69 -17.90 0.20 -13.63
N LEU A 70 -18.46 1.36 -14.01
CA LEU A 70 -19.26 2.19 -13.11
C LEU A 70 -20.48 1.43 -12.59
N ASP A 71 -21.28 0.84 -13.49
CA ASP A 71 -22.53 0.14 -13.16
C ASP A 71 -22.27 -1.05 -12.23
N ILE A 72 -21.29 -1.90 -12.56
CA ILE A 72 -20.94 -3.09 -11.76
C ILE A 72 -20.34 -2.66 -10.42
N GLY A 73 -19.41 -1.71 -10.41
CA GLY A 73 -18.74 -1.23 -9.20
C GLY A 73 -19.71 -0.57 -8.22
N MET A 74 -20.54 0.35 -8.71
CA MET A 74 -21.59 0.99 -7.91
C MET A 74 -22.58 -0.04 -7.38
N GLY A 75 -23.01 -0.98 -8.22
CA GLY A 75 -23.97 -2.02 -7.83
C GLY A 75 -23.43 -2.92 -6.74
N GLU A 76 -22.20 -3.40 -6.89
CA GLU A 76 -21.55 -4.29 -5.92
C GLU A 76 -21.32 -3.61 -4.57
N TYR A 77 -20.72 -2.42 -4.54
CA TYR A 77 -20.40 -1.76 -3.27
C TYR A 77 -21.66 -1.23 -2.57
N CYS A 78 -22.68 -0.76 -3.31
CA CYS A 78 -23.97 -0.44 -2.70
C CYS A 78 -24.63 -1.68 -2.08
N ALA A 79 -24.57 -2.82 -2.78
CA ALA A 79 -25.11 -4.09 -2.27
C ALA A 79 -24.35 -4.58 -1.04
N GLN A 80 -23.03 -4.39 -0.96
CA GLN A 80 -22.22 -4.73 0.22
C GLN A 80 -22.52 -3.81 1.41
N ILE A 81 -22.64 -2.49 1.21
CA ILE A 81 -23.04 -1.57 2.29
C ILE A 81 -24.40 -1.97 2.88
N PHE A 82 -25.33 -2.42 2.03
CA PHE A 82 -26.65 -2.91 2.45
C PHE A 82 -26.61 -4.31 3.10
N GLY A 83 -25.94 -5.28 2.48
CA GLY A 83 -26.02 -6.70 2.85
C GLY A 83 -24.92 -7.19 3.80
N GLY A 84 -23.80 -6.48 3.85
CA GLY A 84 -22.64 -6.76 4.69
C GLY A 84 -21.32 -6.51 3.95
N VAL A 85 -20.40 -5.82 4.61
CA VAL A 85 -19.07 -5.51 4.10
C VAL A 85 -18.08 -6.53 4.65
N ALA A 86 -17.40 -7.25 3.75
CA ALA A 86 -16.38 -8.22 4.12
C ALA A 86 -15.06 -7.51 4.48
N MET A 87 -14.68 -7.56 5.75
CA MET A 87 -13.40 -7.08 6.27
C MET A 87 -12.29 -8.13 6.04
N SER A 88 -12.66 -9.40 6.18
CA SER A 88 -11.90 -10.57 5.79
C SER A 88 -12.84 -11.60 5.16
N GLN A 89 -12.35 -12.79 4.83
CA GLN A 89 -13.21 -13.85 4.27
C GLN A 89 -14.32 -14.30 5.23
N SER A 90 -14.07 -14.25 6.54
CA SER A 90 -15.01 -14.72 7.58
C SER A 90 -15.61 -13.60 8.42
N GLU A 91 -15.05 -12.39 8.36
CA GLU A 91 -15.51 -11.26 9.15
C GLU A 91 -16.29 -10.31 8.26
N ILE A 92 -17.60 -10.27 8.47
CA ILE A 92 -18.53 -9.45 7.71
C ILE A 92 -19.25 -8.54 8.70
N VAL A 93 -19.02 -7.23 8.58
CA VAL A 93 -19.79 -6.24 9.32
C VAL A 93 -21.10 -5.99 8.58
N ARG A 94 -22.21 -5.90 9.31
CA ARG A 94 -23.55 -5.68 8.77
C ARG A 94 -24.21 -4.47 9.42
N PRO A 95 -25.20 -3.87 8.75
CA PRO A 95 -26.04 -2.83 9.38
C PRO A 95 -26.66 -3.26 10.72
N SER A 96 -26.94 -4.56 10.90
CA SER A 96 -27.45 -5.11 12.15
C SER A 96 -26.50 -4.99 13.33
N ASP A 97 -25.19 -4.92 13.08
CA ASP A 97 -24.21 -4.75 14.15
C ASP A 97 -24.34 -3.37 14.80
N TYR A 98 -24.92 -2.39 14.09
CA TYR A 98 -25.22 -1.05 14.59
C TYR A 98 -26.71 -0.85 14.91
N GLY A 99 -27.57 -1.85 14.70
CA GLY A 99 -29.02 -1.68 14.83
C GLY A 99 -29.63 -0.77 13.76
N LEU A 100 -28.99 -0.67 12.59
CA LEU A 100 -29.37 0.23 11.49
C LEU A 100 -29.98 -0.51 10.28
N GLN A 101 -30.69 -1.61 10.52
CA GLN A 101 -31.26 -2.44 9.44
C GLN A 101 -32.31 -1.68 8.62
N GLN A 102 -33.12 -0.84 9.27
CA GLN A 102 -34.18 -0.08 8.58
C GLN A 102 -33.59 1.05 7.73
N GLU A 103 -32.55 1.71 8.23
CA GLU A 103 -31.81 2.78 7.57
C GLU A 103 -31.04 2.23 6.37
N ALA A 104 -30.44 1.04 6.50
CA ALA A 104 -29.81 0.35 5.38
C ALA A 104 -30.84 -0.03 4.31
N PHE A 105 -32.03 -0.50 4.70
CA PHE A 105 -33.12 -0.76 3.76
C PHE A 105 -33.59 0.52 3.07
N ALA A 106 -33.71 1.64 3.79
CA ALA A 106 -34.06 2.93 3.21
C ALA A 106 -33.00 3.44 2.23
N PHE A 107 -31.71 3.26 2.54
CA PHE A 107 -30.61 3.53 1.63
C PHE A 107 -30.74 2.70 0.35
N ALA A 108 -30.87 1.37 0.46
CA ALA A 108 -30.97 0.46 -0.68
C ALA A 108 -32.24 0.68 -1.53
N SER A 109 -33.31 1.18 -0.91
CA SER A 109 -34.57 1.48 -1.59
C SER A 109 -34.61 2.87 -2.23
N GLY A 110 -33.61 3.72 -1.99
CA GLY A 110 -33.51 5.03 -2.63
C GLY A 110 -33.22 4.91 -4.13
N ASP A 111 -33.79 5.81 -4.94
CA ASP A 111 -33.80 5.73 -6.42
C ASP A 111 -32.45 5.35 -7.04
N ALA A 112 -31.38 6.06 -6.64
CA ALA A 112 -30.03 5.83 -7.18
C ALA A 112 -29.44 4.48 -6.75
N ALA A 113 -29.50 4.15 -5.46
CA ALA A 113 -28.93 2.91 -4.94
C ALA A 113 -29.69 1.69 -5.46
N SER A 114 -31.03 1.76 -5.46
CA SER A 114 -31.90 0.70 -5.99
C SER A 114 -31.63 0.41 -7.47
N HIS A 115 -31.38 1.46 -8.26
CA HIS A 115 -30.99 1.31 -9.67
C HIS A 115 -29.69 0.51 -9.82
N PHE A 116 -28.61 0.91 -9.16
CA PHE A 116 -27.32 0.22 -9.28
C PHE A 116 -27.35 -1.18 -8.66
N ILE A 117 -28.00 -1.36 -7.52
CA ILE A 117 -28.14 -2.68 -6.87
C ILE A 117 -28.92 -3.63 -7.79
N GLY A 118 -30.00 -3.17 -8.41
CA GLY A 118 -30.88 -4.02 -9.21
C GLY A 118 -30.41 -4.26 -10.66
N ALA A 119 -29.72 -3.29 -11.26
CA ALA A 119 -29.38 -3.28 -12.69
C ALA A 119 -27.89 -3.14 -13.00
N GLY A 120 -27.06 -2.81 -12.00
CA GLY A 120 -25.63 -2.57 -12.17
C GLY A 120 -24.81 -3.86 -12.27
N ASN A 121 -24.66 -4.59 -11.17
CA ASN A 121 -23.88 -5.83 -11.12
C ASN A 121 -24.69 -7.07 -11.60
N THR A 122 -25.08 -7.07 -12.87
CA THR A 122 -25.82 -8.19 -13.50
C THR A 122 -24.88 -9.19 -14.18
N SER A 123 -25.38 -10.40 -14.43
CA SER A 123 -24.61 -11.42 -15.16
C SER A 123 -24.29 -10.98 -16.59
N GLU A 124 -25.21 -10.26 -17.23
CA GLU A 124 -25.09 -9.71 -18.57
C GLU A 124 -24.01 -8.64 -18.62
N ASN A 125 -24.00 -7.69 -17.68
CA ASN A 125 -22.98 -6.65 -17.60
C ASN A 125 -21.59 -7.24 -17.33
N ARG A 126 -21.47 -8.21 -16.41
CA ARG A 126 -20.18 -8.88 -16.15
C ARG A 126 -19.66 -9.66 -17.35
N ALA A 127 -20.54 -10.37 -18.05
CA ALA A 127 -20.17 -11.10 -19.27
C ALA A 127 -19.70 -10.16 -20.38
N GLU A 128 -20.40 -9.04 -20.59
CA GLU A 128 -20.04 -8.03 -21.59
C GLU A 128 -18.71 -7.33 -21.24
N LEU A 129 -18.52 -6.95 -19.97
CA LEU A 129 -17.25 -6.35 -19.52
C LEU A 129 -16.08 -7.31 -19.75
N ALA A 130 -16.23 -8.58 -19.36
CA ALA A 130 -15.19 -9.59 -19.55
C ALA A 130 -14.85 -9.82 -21.04
N ARG A 131 -15.85 -9.77 -21.93
CA ARG A 131 -15.63 -9.87 -23.38
C ARG A 131 -14.81 -8.70 -23.91
N ARG A 132 -15.18 -7.47 -23.55
CA ARG A 132 -14.46 -6.24 -23.97
C ARG A 132 -13.01 -6.24 -23.49
N LEU A 133 -12.78 -6.66 -22.24
CA LEU A 133 -11.44 -6.80 -21.70
C LEU A 133 -10.60 -7.82 -22.49
N ALA A 134 -11.20 -8.93 -22.92
CA ALA A 134 -10.55 -9.92 -23.76
C ALA A 134 -10.30 -9.44 -25.20
N ASP A 135 -11.16 -8.55 -25.71
CA ASP A 135 -11.00 -7.89 -27.01
C ASP A 135 -9.95 -6.75 -26.97
N GLY A 136 -9.34 -6.49 -25.81
CA GLY A 136 -8.24 -5.55 -25.62
C GLY A 136 -8.66 -4.17 -25.10
N GLU A 137 -9.96 -3.92 -24.90
CA GLU A 137 -10.43 -2.69 -24.27
C GLU A 137 -9.93 -2.60 -22.81
N ARG A 138 -9.65 -1.39 -22.33
CA ARG A 138 -9.22 -1.12 -20.95
C ARG A 138 -9.95 0.13 -20.43
N PRO A 139 -10.34 0.16 -19.14
CA PRO A 139 -10.99 1.34 -18.57
C PRO A 139 -10.08 2.56 -18.60
N TYR A 140 -10.67 3.73 -18.79
CA TYR A 140 -9.97 5.01 -18.76
C TYR A 140 -9.01 5.13 -17.57
N GLU A 141 -7.79 5.56 -17.85
CA GLU A 141 -6.71 5.71 -16.87
C GLU A 141 -5.97 7.04 -17.01
N GLY A 142 -6.54 8.01 -17.74
CA GLY A 142 -5.94 9.33 -17.87
C GLY A 142 -5.98 10.09 -16.54
N THR A 143 -4.86 10.73 -16.21
CA THR A 143 -4.73 11.52 -14.97
C THR A 143 -5.27 12.95 -15.13
N GLY A 144 -5.45 13.41 -16.38
CA GLY A 144 -5.72 14.80 -16.73
C GLY A 144 -4.46 15.66 -16.86
N ASP A 145 -3.28 15.03 -16.77
CA ASP A 145 -1.97 15.66 -16.94
C ASP A 145 -1.13 14.80 -17.89
N ASP A 146 -0.86 15.33 -19.09
CA ASP A 146 -0.10 14.64 -20.13
C ASP A 146 1.30 14.21 -19.65
N THR A 147 1.92 14.99 -18.75
CA THR A 147 3.26 14.68 -18.21
C THR A 147 3.18 13.43 -17.33
N LEU A 148 2.19 13.34 -16.46
CA LEU A 148 1.98 12.18 -15.59
C LEU A 148 1.61 10.93 -16.41
N ASP A 149 0.81 11.10 -17.46
CA ASP A 149 0.45 10.00 -18.36
C ASP A 149 1.65 9.51 -19.18
N MET A 150 2.54 10.41 -19.61
CA MET A 150 3.82 10.05 -20.23
C MET A 150 4.73 9.27 -19.25
N ILE A 151 4.84 9.72 -18.00
CA ILE A 151 5.60 9.03 -16.96
C ILE A 151 5.06 7.61 -16.74
N ARG A 152 3.74 7.45 -16.61
CA ARG A 152 3.10 6.13 -16.50
C ARG A 152 3.51 5.22 -17.66
N ASN A 153 3.41 5.72 -18.89
CA ASN A 153 3.75 4.93 -20.09
C ASN A 153 5.24 4.56 -20.17
N GLN A 154 6.14 5.45 -19.73
CA GLN A 154 7.57 5.17 -19.66
C GLN A 154 7.85 4.00 -18.71
N PHE A 155 7.32 4.05 -17.48
CA PHE A 155 7.54 2.99 -16.50
C PHE A 155 6.81 1.69 -16.82
N ARG A 156 5.65 1.76 -17.47
CA ARG A 156 4.96 0.59 -18.02
C ARG A 156 5.83 -0.15 -19.03
N THR A 157 6.41 0.61 -19.97
CA THR A 157 7.31 0.05 -21.01
C THR A 157 8.51 -0.61 -20.34
N PHE A 158 9.20 0.12 -19.46
CA PHE A 158 10.34 -0.40 -18.71
C PHE A 158 9.99 -1.67 -17.92
N ALA A 159 8.89 -1.67 -17.17
CA ALA A 159 8.46 -2.84 -16.40
C ALA A 159 8.16 -4.04 -17.31
N SER A 160 7.50 -3.82 -18.44
CA SER A 160 7.14 -4.89 -19.40
C SER A 160 8.34 -5.47 -20.15
N GLU A 161 9.41 -4.70 -20.37
CA GLU A 161 10.57 -5.12 -21.14
C GLU A 161 11.73 -5.62 -20.26
N ARG A 162 11.92 -5.02 -19.09
CA ARG A 162 13.12 -5.21 -18.25
C ARG A 162 12.84 -6.00 -16.96
N ILE A 163 11.60 -6.02 -16.47
CA ILE A 163 11.25 -6.66 -15.20
C ILE A 163 10.38 -7.90 -15.40
N ALA A 164 9.18 -7.72 -15.95
CA ALA A 164 8.17 -8.78 -16.01
C ALA A 164 8.67 -10.09 -16.65
N PRO A 165 9.40 -10.07 -17.80
CA PRO A 165 9.87 -11.29 -18.45
C PRO A 165 10.90 -12.09 -17.62
N HIS A 166 11.51 -11.48 -16.60
CA HIS A 166 12.61 -12.04 -15.83
C HIS A 166 12.26 -12.29 -14.36
N ALA A 167 11.28 -11.57 -13.81
CA ALA A 167 10.91 -11.60 -12.41
C ALA A 167 10.60 -13.00 -11.88
N HIS A 168 9.96 -13.85 -12.69
CA HIS A 168 9.66 -15.22 -12.28
C HIS A 168 10.92 -16.08 -12.19
N GLY A 169 11.85 -15.94 -13.15
CA GLY A 169 13.14 -16.62 -13.12
C GLY A 169 13.98 -16.21 -11.90
N TRP A 170 14.02 -14.92 -11.56
CA TRP A 170 14.70 -14.44 -10.35
C TRP A 170 14.06 -15.02 -9.09
N HIS A 171 12.73 -15.07 -9.02
CA HIS A 171 12.04 -15.70 -7.91
C HIS A 171 12.41 -17.19 -7.77
N LEU A 172 12.38 -17.97 -8.85
CA LEU A 172 12.72 -19.40 -8.80
C LEU A 172 14.20 -19.64 -8.41
N ALA A 173 15.09 -18.76 -8.84
CA ALA A 173 16.51 -18.81 -8.49
C ALA A 173 16.81 -18.32 -7.06
N ASP A 174 15.81 -17.87 -6.30
CA ASP A 174 15.99 -17.18 -5.01
C ASP A 174 16.94 -15.98 -5.10
N ALA A 175 16.92 -15.31 -6.25
CA ALA A 175 17.83 -14.23 -6.57
C ALA A 175 17.27 -12.88 -6.09
N LEU A 176 18.19 -12.06 -5.59
CA LEU A 176 17.98 -10.63 -5.44
C LEU A 176 17.72 -9.98 -6.82
N ILE A 177 16.96 -8.87 -6.86
CA ILE A 177 16.83 -8.03 -8.07
C ILE A 177 18.23 -7.71 -8.57
N PRO A 178 18.55 -7.99 -9.83
CA PRO A 178 19.88 -7.71 -10.39
C PRO A 178 20.27 -6.22 -10.25
N LEU A 179 21.55 -5.95 -9.92
CA LEU A 179 22.03 -4.58 -9.70
C LEU A 179 22.05 -3.73 -10.97
N ASP A 180 22.16 -4.34 -12.16
CA ASP A 180 22.01 -3.67 -13.45
C ASP A 180 20.59 -3.12 -13.63
N VAL A 181 19.56 -3.89 -13.27
CA VAL A 181 18.15 -3.41 -13.27
C VAL A 181 17.98 -2.26 -12.28
N VAL A 182 18.61 -2.34 -11.09
CA VAL A 182 18.62 -1.23 -10.12
C VAL A 182 19.31 0.01 -10.68
N GLY A 183 20.40 -0.17 -11.44
CA GLY A 183 21.09 0.91 -12.15
C GLY A 183 20.22 1.57 -13.22
N GLU A 184 19.55 0.78 -14.07
CA GLU A 184 18.60 1.29 -15.06
C GLU A 184 17.44 2.07 -14.38
N MET A 185 16.95 1.60 -13.24
CA MET A 185 15.95 2.34 -12.44
C MET A 185 16.49 3.68 -11.92
N ALA A 186 17.76 3.74 -11.51
CA ALA A 186 18.40 4.98 -11.08
C ALA A 186 18.55 5.97 -12.25
N GLU A 187 18.96 5.49 -13.42
CA GLU A 187 19.08 6.30 -14.65
C GLU A 187 17.74 6.90 -15.09
N LEU A 188 16.63 6.18 -14.87
CA LEU A 188 15.27 6.66 -15.10
C LEU A 188 14.74 7.61 -14.01
N GLY A 189 15.51 7.85 -12.94
CA GLY A 189 15.15 8.77 -11.85
C GLY A 189 14.18 8.20 -10.82
N VAL A 190 13.98 6.87 -10.76
CA VAL A 190 13.02 6.21 -9.85
C VAL A 190 13.25 6.59 -8.39
N PHE A 191 14.51 6.71 -7.96
CA PHE A 191 14.85 6.97 -6.57
C PHE A 191 14.77 8.44 -6.18
N GLY A 192 14.63 9.33 -7.16
CA GLY A 192 14.57 10.79 -6.99
C GLY A 192 13.22 11.42 -7.34
N VAL A 193 12.18 10.64 -7.66
CA VAL A 193 10.88 11.16 -8.16
C VAL A 193 10.34 12.31 -7.31
N CYS A 194 10.25 12.12 -5.99
CA CYS A 194 9.74 13.14 -5.06
C CYS A 194 10.83 13.97 -4.38
N ILE A 195 12.11 13.73 -4.66
CA ILE A 195 13.19 14.52 -4.07
C ILE A 195 13.25 15.87 -4.82
N PRO A 196 13.35 17.01 -4.11
CA PRO A 196 13.44 18.32 -4.75
C PRO A 196 14.60 18.42 -5.75
N GLU A 197 14.43 19.21 -6.82
CA GLU A 197 15.46 19.42 -7.85
C GLU A 197 16.76 20.00 -7.28
N GLU A 198 16.69 20.85 -6.24
CA GLU A 198 17.88 21.38 -5.55
C GLU A 198 18.76 20.29 -4.89
N HIS A 199 18.20 19.10 -4.72
CA HIS A 199 18.87 17.91 -4.21
C HIS A 199 19.02 16.83 -5.30
N GLY A 200 18.92 17.19 -6.58
CA GLY A 200 19.17 16.27 -7.71
C GLY A 200 18.02 15.29 -8.01
N GLY A 201 16.84 15.47 -7.43
CA GLY A 201 15.64 14.72 -7.78
C GLY A 201 14.82 15.35 -8.91
N LEU A 202 13.64 14.80 -9.18
CA LEU A 202 12.73 15.27 -10.23
C LEU A 202 11.69 16.29 -9.72
N GLY A 203 11.59 16.49 -8.40
CA GLY A 203 10.64 17.44 -7.80
C GLY A 203 9.16 17.12 -8.06
N LEU A 204 8.82 15.89 -8.42
CA LEU A 204 7.45 15.50 -8.77
C LEU A 204 6.62 15.12 -7.54
N GLY A 205 5.30 15.18 -7.70
CA GLY A 205 4.34 14.85 -6.65
C GLY A 205 4.20 13.35 -6.35
N LYS A 206 3.47 13.08 -5.28
CA LYS A 206 3.06 11.75 -4.84
C LYS A 206 2.19 11.03 -5.87
N LEU A 207 1.37 11.74 -6.66
CA LEU A 207 0.63 11.09 -7.73
C LEU A 207 1.59 10.52 -8.79
N ALA A 208 2.63 11.27 -9.18
CA ALA A 208 3.65 10.74 -10.10
C ALA A 208 4.30 9.48 -9.54
N MET A 209 4.70 9.50 -8.27
CA MET A 209 5.31 8.34 -7.62
C MET A 209 4.35 7.15 -7.47
N CYS A 210 3.04 7.37 -7.32
CA CYS A 210 2.05 6.29 -7.38
C CYS A 210 2.06 5.58 -8.73
N LEU A 211 2.09 6.34 -9.83
CA LEU A 211 2.11 5.79 -11.18
C LEU A 211 3.39 4.98 -11.42
N VAL A 212 4.54 5.49 -10.99
CA VAL A 212 5.82 4.76 -11.06
C VAL A 212 5.74 3.45 -10.26
N SER A 213 5.31 3.50 -9.00
CA SER A 213 5.21 2.31 -8.14
C SER A 213 4.19 1.29 -8.64
N GLU A 214 3.06 1.73 -9.20
CA GLU A 214 2.03 0.86 -9.76
C GLU A 214 2.58 0.06 -10.95
N GLU A 215 3.20 0.74 -11.93
CA GLU A 215 3.72 0.08 -13.14
C GLU A 215 4.91 -0.83 -12.82
N LEU A 216 5.85 -0.39 -11.97
CA LEU A 216 6.95 -1.26 -11.52
C LEU A 216 6.45 -2.48 -10.76
N SER A 217 5.43 -2.33 -9.90
CA SER A 217 4.85 -3.44 -9.13
C SER A 217 4.03 -4.39 -9.99
N ARG A 218 3.45 -3.90 -11.09
CA ARG A 218 2.82 -4.74 -12.12
C ARG A 218 3.85 -5.64 -12.79
N GLY A 219 5.08 -5.17 -13.00
CA GLY A 219 6.20 -6.03 -13.38
C GLY A 219 6.57 -6.98 -12.25
N TRP A 220 6.94 -6.44 -11.09
CA TRP A 220 7.20 -7.18 -9.87
C TRP A 220 7.20 -6.25 -8.65
N ILE A 221 6.45 -6.60 -7.60
CA ILE A 221 6.35 -5.80 -6.36
C ILE A 221 7.71 -5.41 -5.77
N CYS A 222 8.74 -6.25 -5.90
CA CYS A 222 10.05 -5.93 -5.33
C CYS A 222 10.70 -4.73 -6.05
N ALA A 223 10.47 -4.54 -7.35
CA ALA A 223 10.97 -3.38 -8.09
C ALA A 223 10.23 -2.10 -7.66
N GLY A 224 8.90 -2.14 -7.54
CA GLY A 224 8.14 -0.99 -7.02
C GLY A 224 8.56 -0.62 -5.59
N SER A 225 8.80 -1.62 -4.74
CA SER A 225 9.24 -1.37 -3.37
C SER A 225 10.62 -0.73 -3.27
N LEU A 226 11.57 -0.96 -4.18
CA LEU A 226 12.86 -0.24 -4.17
C LEU A 226 12.64 1.27 -4.29
N GLY A 227 11.80 1.71 -5.22
CA GLY A 227 11.41 3.12 -5.36
C GLY A 227 10.75 3.67 -4.10
N THR A 228 9.81 2.92 -3.51
CA THR A 228 9.14 3.31 -2.25
C THR A 228 10.14 3.50 -1.11
N ARG A 229 11.18 2.68 -0.97
CA ARG A 229 12.18 2.85 0.11
C ARG A 229 12.91 4.18 -0.03
N SER A 230 13.35 4.52 -1.24
CA SER A 230 14.00 5.80 -1.53
C SER A 230 13.07 6.98 -1.29
N GLU A 231 11.81 6.89 -1.71
CA GLU A 231 10.82 7.95 -1.48
C GLU A 231 10.59 8.21 0.02
N ILE A 232 10.35 7.16 0.81
CA ILE A 232 10.05 7.31 2.23
C ILE A 232 11.27 7.80 3.01
N ALA A 233 12.47 7.32 2.69
CA ALA A 233 13.70 7.83 3.28
C ALA A 233 13.96 9.30 2.87
N GLY A 234 13.73 9.63 1.61
CA GLY A 234 13.83 10.99 1.08
C GLY A 234 12.85 11.95 1.77
N GLU A 235 11.60 11.53 1.97
CA GLU A 235 10.60 12.32 2.70
C GLU A 235 10.98 12.49 4.18
N LEU A 236 11.44 11.41 4.83
CA LEU A 236 11.88 11.42 6.23
C LEU A 236 13.02 12.41 6.45
N ILE A 237 14.05 12.36 5.59
CA ILE A 237 15.23 13.24 5.68
C ILE A 237 14.87 14.67 5.24
N GLY A 238 14.11 14.84 4.16
CA GLY A 238 13.73 16.16 3.65
C GLY A 238 12.91 16.97 4.64
N GLN A 239 11.99 16.34 5.37
CA GLN A 239 11.12 17.02 6.34
C GLN A 239 11.76 17.23 7.72
N ASN A 240 12.74 16.40 8.10
CA ASN A 240 13.20 16.33 9.49
C ASN A 240 14.72 16.46 9.66
N GLY A 241 15.50 16.31 8.58
CA GLY A 241 16.95 16.42 8.62
C GLY A 241 17.44 17.84 8.80
N THR A 242 18.66 17.98 9.30
CA THR A 242 19.41 19.25 9.22
C THR A 242 19.80 19.54 7.77
N ASP A 243 20.15 20.79 7.46
CA ASP A 243 20.59 21.15 6.09
C ASP A 243 21.81 20.32 5.65
N ALA A 244 22.72 20.01 6.58
CA ALA A 244 23.86 19.12 6.33
C ALA A 244 23.42 17.69 5.99
N GLN A 245 22.45 17.13 6.73
CA GLN A 245 21.90 15.79 6.44
C GLN A 245 21.20 15.77 5.08
N LYS A 246 20.41 16.79 4.76
CA LYS A 246 19.72 16.89 3.46
C LYS A 246 20.72 16.96 2.31
N ALA A 247 21.71 17.85 2.40
CA ALA A 247 22.76 18.01 1.40
C ALA A 247 23.62 16.76 1.22
N LYS A 248 23.83 15.98 2.30
CA LYS A 248 24.59 14.73 2.27
C LYS A 248 23.80 13.58 1.63
N PHE A 249 22.56 13.35 2.05
CA PHE A 249 21.84 12.11 1.74
C PHE A 249 20.89 12.22 0.55
N LEU A 250 20.15 13.33 0.40
CA LEU A 250 19.10 13.41 -0.63
C LEU A 250 19.65 13.26 -2.07
N PRO A 251 20.77 13.91 -2.46
CA PRO A 251 21.35 13.70 -3.79
C PRO A 251 21.79 12.26 -4.04
N ARG A 252 22.41 11.62 -3.04
CA ARG A 252 22.89 10.24 -3.14
C ARG A 252 21.75 9.23 -3.26
N ILE A 253 20.61 9.50 -2.59
CA ILE A 253 19.40 8.70 -2.75
C ILE A 253 18.81 8.93 -4.14
N ALA A 254 18.69 10.19 -4.58
CA ALA A 254 18.09 10.54 -5.87
C ALA A 254 18.80 9.88 -7.05
N GLU A 255 20.14 9.88 -7.05
CA GLU A 255 20.96 9.25 -8.09
C GLU A 255 21.12 7.73 -7.92
N GLY A 256 20.62 7.14 -6.82
CA GLY A 256 20.75 5.71 -6.53
C GLY A 256 22.14 5.24 -6.10
N SER A 257 23.07 6.16 -5.77
CA SER A 257 24.40 5.80 -5.27
C SER A 257 24.37 5.25 -3.84
N ILE A 258 23.32 5.58 -3.08
CA ILE A 258 22.96 4.88 -1.85
C ILE A 258 21.52 4.37 -1.91
N LEU A 259 21.31 3.18 -1.36
CA LEU A 259 20.00 2.53 -1.26
C LEU A 259 19.59 2.49 0.21
N PRO A 260 18.47 3.15 0.58
CA PRO A 260 18.03 3.17 1.97
C PRO A 260 17.14 1.97 2.32
N THR A 261 17.16 1.59 3.60
CA THR A 261 16.14 0.69 4.18
C THR A 261 15.64 1.17 5.54
N ALA A 262 14.47 0.69 5.91
CA ALA A 262 13.81 0.99 7.18
C ALA A 262 14.10 -0.12 8.20
N VAL A 263 14.54 0.26 9.41
CA VAL A 263 14.97 -0.68 10.44
C VAL A 263 14.21 -0.41 11.74
N PHE A 264 12.96 -0.88 11.79
CA PHE A 264 12.01 -0.56 12.86
C PHE A 264 11.63 -1.78 13.69
N THR A 265 11.14 -2.83 13.03
CA THR A 265 10.54 -4.02 13.65
C THR A 265 11.55 -4.84 14.45
N GLU A 266 11.13 -5.31 15.61
CA GLU A 266 11.88 -6.19 16.51
C GLU A 266 11.15 -7.53 16.64
N PRO A 267 11.85 -8.61 17.06
CA PRO A 267 11.22 -9.94 17.21
C PRO A 267 9.92 -9.93 18.01
N ASP A 268 9.85 -9.12 19.07
CA ASP A 268 8.70 -9.01 19.96
C ASP A 268 7.90 -7.70 19.75
N THR A 269 8.21 -6.89 18.72
CA THR A 269 7.60 -5.57 18.55
C THR A 269 7.46 -5.18 17.07
N GLY A 270 6.25 -5.28 16.54
CA GLY A 270 5.86 -4.81 15.20
C GLY A 270 4.83 -3.69 15.26
N SER A 271 3.55 -4.03 15.45
CA SER A 271 2.45 -3.05 15.47
C SER A 271 2.59 -1.97 16.55
N ASP A 272 3.20 -2.30 17.70
CA ASP A 272 3.44 -1.37 18.81
C ASP A 272 4.86 -0.76 18.76
N LEU A 273 5.18 -0.04 17.68
CA LEU A 273 6.51 0.57 17.50
C LEU A 273 6.94 1.52 18.63
N ALA A 274 6.02 2.01 19.46
CA ALA A 274 6.34 2.84 20.62
C ALA A 274 7.12 2.06 21.71
N SER A 275 7.02 0.73 21.69
CA SER A 275 7.63 -0.18 22.67
C SER A 275 9.00 -0.75 22.25
N VAL A 276 9.58 -0.25 21.15
CA VAL A 276 10.93 -0.59 20.67
C VAL A 276 11.97 -0.57 21.80
N ARG A 277 12.81 -1.60 21.85
CA ARG A 277 13.81 -1.87 22.89
C ARG A 277 15.25 -1.71 22.43
N THR A 278 15.53 -1.83 21.13
CA THR A 278 16.86 -1.52 20.55
C THR A 278 17.28 -0.15 21.04
N ARG A 279 18.47 -0.05 21.61
CA ARG A 279 18.96 1.14 22.28
C ARG A 279 20.13 1.73 21.52
N ALA A 280 20.26 3.05 21.58
CA ALA A 280 21.45 3.74 21.11
C ALA A 280 21.99 4.66 22.20
N ARG A 281 23.29 4.57 22.46
CA ARG A 281 24.00 5.41 23.44
C ARG A 281 25.01 6.29 22.73
N GLN A 282 25.03 7.56 23.07
CA GLN A 282 26.08 8.46 22.60
C GLN A 282 27.39 8.13 23.34
N THR A 283 28.50 8.14 22.62
CA THR A 283 29.85 7.93 23.15
C THR A 283 30.48 9.27 23.55
N ASP A 284 31.61 9.22 24.26
CA ASP A 284 32.35 10.43 24.65
C ASP A 284 32.88 11.22 23.45
N THR A 285 33.02 10.58 22.29
CA THR A 285 33.46 11.21 21.04
C THR A 285 32.29 11.73 20.20
N GLY A 286 31.06 11.70 20.72
CA GLY A 286 29.87 12.19 20.03
C GLY A 286 29.19 11.20 19.10
N THR A 287 29.86 10.10 18.71
CA THR A 287 29.29 9.00 17.92
C THR A 287 28.22 8.24 18.71
N TRP A 288 27.46 7.39 18.04
CA TRP A 288 26.44 6.54 18.66
C TRP A 288 26.84 5.07 18.58
N ARG A 289 26.42 4.29 19.57
CA ARG A 289 26.51 2.83 19.54
C ARG A 289 25.14 2.21 19.73
N ILE A 290 24.75 1.37 18.78
CA ILE A 290 23.45 0.68 18.77
C ILE A 290 23.64 -0.74 19.30
N ASP A 291 22.73 -1.13 20.20
CA ASP A 291 22.62 -2.50 20.69
C ASP A 291 21.16 -2.96 20.60
N GLY A 292 20.91 -4.14 20.02
CA GLY A 292 19.57 -4.69 19.95
C GLY A 292 19.39 -5.72 18.84
N ALA A 293 18.13 -6.06 18.59
CA ALA A 293 17.75 -7.00 17.55
C ALA A 293 16.60 -6.42 16.73
N LYS A 294 16.69 -6.59 15.42
CA LYS A 294 15.69 -6.21 14.43
C LYS A 294 15.36 -7.42 13.56
N THR A 295 14.19 -7.42 12.95
CA THR A 295 13.75 -8.53 12.09
C THR A 295 12.80 -8.01 11.03
N TRP A 296 12.62 -8.77 9.95
CA TRP A 296 11.81 -8.35 8.79
C TRP A 296 12.35 -7.07 8.16
N ILE A 297 13.68 -6.99 8.05
CA ILE A 297 14.34 -5.84 7.43
C ILE A 297 14.59 -6.14 5.96
N THR A 298 13.75 -5.56 5.11
CA THR A 298 13.85 -5.70 3.66
C THR A 298 15.17 -5.13 3.18
N HIS A 299 15.84 -5.83 2.24
CA HIS A 299 17.02 -5.30 1.54
C HIS A 299 18.26 -5.02 2.41
N ALA A 300 18.27 -5.48 3.66
CA ALA A 300 19.29 -5.10 4.65
C ALA A 300 20.73 -5.32 4.16
N ALA A 301 21.03 -6.45 3.51
CA ALA A 301 22.38 -6.74 3.04
C ALA A 301 22.90 -5.69 2.04
N ARG A 302 22.05 -5.24 1.09
CA ARG A 302 22.44 -4.34 0.00
C ARG A 302 22.14 -2.85 0.25
N ALA A 303 21.49 -2.52 1.36
CA ALA A 303 21.29 -1.14 1.76
C ALA A 303 22.62 -0.50 2.21
N ASP A 304 22.80 0.77 1.90
CA ASP A 304 23.94 1.59 2.31
C ASP A 304 23.55 2.56 3.45
N LEU A 305 22.25 2.79 3.63
CA LEU A 305 21.71 3.67 4.67
C LEU A 305 20.54 2.96 5.37
N MET A 306 20.63 2.83 6.68
CA MET A 306 19.56 2.35 7.53
C MET A 306 18.93 3.52 8.27
N THR A 307 17.60 3.66 8.15
CA THR A 307 16.81 4.54 9.02
C THR A 307 16.38 3.72 10.24
N ILE A 308 17.09 3.87 11.36
CA ILE A 308 16.93 3.01 12.54
C ILE A 308 16.12 3.74 13.60
N LEU A 309 14.98 3.17 13.99
CA LEU A 309 14.23 3.61 15.16
C LEU A 309 14.74 2.87 16.40
N CYS A 310 15.26 3.63 17.36
CA CYS A 310 15.85 3.10 18.59
C CYS A 310 15.58 4.00 19.80
N ARG A 311 15.71 3.45 21.00
CA ARG A 311 15.58 4.17 22.27
C ARG A 311 16.90 4.84 22.64
N THR A 312 16.91 6.16 22.71
CA THR A 312 18.07 6.94 23.18
C THR A 312 17.88 7.48 24.58
N ASP A 313 16.63 7.63 25.04
CA ASP A 313 16.30 7.97 26.41
C ASP A 313 15.52 6.81 27.07
N PRO A 314 16.16 6.03 27.97
CA PRO A 314 15.51 4.92 28.66
C PRO A 314 14.55 5.38 29.77
N ALA A 315 14.66 6.62 30.24
CA ALA A 315 13.79 7.16 31.29
C ALA A 315 12.48 7.72 30.71
N ALA A 316 12.49 8.17 29.46
CA ALA A 316 11.29 8.66 28.78
C ALA A 316 10.34 7.50 28.38
N PRO A 317 9.05 7.56 28.78
CA PRO A 317 8.11 6.48 28.51
C PRO A 317 7.66 6.44 27.05
N GLY A 318 7.37 5.23 26.57
CA GLY A 318 6.79 4.97 25.24
C GLY A 318 7.58 5.62 24.11
N TYR A 319 6.86 6.29 23.21
CA TYR A 319 7.43 6.91 22.02
C TYR A 319 8.35 8.11 22.30
N ALA A 320 8.24 8.74 23.48
CA ALA A 320 9.01 9.94 23.80
C ALA A 320 10.51 9.66 23.96
N GLY A 321 10.89 8.41 24.26
CA GLY A 321 12.28 7.98 24.35
C GLY A 321 12.92 7.52 23.04
N LEU A 322 12.18 7.58 21.92
CA LEU A 322 12.62 7.06 20.63
C LEU A 322 13.22 8.15 19.74
N SER A 323 14.33 7.82 19.11
CA SER A 323 15.05 8.65 18.13
C SER A 323 15.23 7.89 16.83
N MET A 324 15.39 8.64 15.73
CA MET A 324 15.70 8.09 14.42
C MET A 324 17.18 8.35 14.12
N LEU A 325 17.92 7.28 13.81
CA LEU A 325 19.31 7.36 13.38
C LEU A 325 19.44 7.08 11.88
N LEU A 326 20.24 7.89 11.20
CA LEU A 326 20.72 7.70 9.84
C LEU A 326 22.05 6.94 9.90
N ALA A 327 21.95 5.62 9.85
CA ALA A 327 23.07 4.70 10.03
C ALA A 327 23.62 4.26 8.67
N GLU A 328 24.70 4.89 8.23
CA GLU A 328 25.44 4.44 7.05
C GLU A 328 26.11 3.08 7.32
N LYS A 329 26.13 2.21 6.31
CA LYS A 329 26.82 0.93 6.36
C LYS A 329 27.42 0.59 5.00
N THR A 330 28.43 -0.27 4.98
CA THR A 330 29.01 -0.84 3.76
C THR A 330 28.03 -1.83 3.11
N ARG A 331 27.81 -1.66 1.81
CA ARG A 331 27.02 -2.63 1.01
C ARG A 331 27.61 -4.03 1.12
N GLY A 332 26.78 -4.99 1.51
CA GLY A 332 27.17 -6.39 1.62
C GLY A 332 27.25 -7.09 0.26
N THR A 333 27.85 -8.28 0.30
CA THR A 333 27.87 -9.25 -0.81
C THR A 333 27.22 -10.55 -0.34
N ASP A 334 26.90 -11.47 -1.24
CA ASP A 334 26.33 -12.78 -0.86
C ASP A 334 27.24 -13.55 0.12
N SER A 335 28.57 -13.42 -0.02
CA SER A 335 29.55 -14.05 0.88
C SER A 335 29.75 -13.31 2.21
N ALA A 336 29.37 -12.03 2.28
CA ALA A 336 29.56 -11.17 3.44
C ALA A 336 28.45 -10.10 3.45
N PRO A 337 27.21 -10.47 3.84
CA PRO A 337 26.04 -9.58 3.74
C PRO A 337 26.12 -8.39 4.72
N PHE A 338 26.85 -8.56 5.83
CA PHE A 338 27.06 -7.54 6.86
C PHE A 338 28.56 -7.48 7.20
N PRO A 339 29.38 -6.74 6.42
CA PRO A 339 30.83 -6.73 6.58
C PRO A 339 31.33 -5.77 7.68
N ASP A 340 30.50 -4.84 8.15
CA ASP A 340 30.88 -3.86 9.16
C ASP A 340 30.88 -4.48 10.58
N GLU A 341 31.74 -3.96 11.45
CA GLU A 341 31.78 -4.39 12.85
C GLU A 341 30.50 -4.00 13.61
N GLY A 342 30.08 -4.87 14.54
CA GLY A 342 28.94 -4.60 15.43
C GLY A 342 27.57 -4.83 14.79
N ILE A 343 27.49 -5.24 13.53
CA ILE A 343 26.27 -5.70 12.87
C ILE A 343 26.43 -7.12 12.34
N ALA A 344 25.43 -7.97 12.57
CA ALA A 344 25.32 -9.30 11.99
C ALA A 344 23.86 -9.56 11.62
N GLY A 345 23.60 -10.52 10.73
CA GLY A 345 22.24 -10.85 10.34
C GLY A 345 22.17 -12.06 9.44
N ASP A 346 21.00 -12.67 9.40
CA ASP A 346 20.70 -13.84 8.60
C ASP A 346 19.48 -13.56 7.72
N GLU A 347 19.47 -14.14 6.51
CA GLU A 347 18.29 -14.13 5.66
C GLU A 347 17.16 -14.95 6.31
N ILE A 348 15.93 -14.44 6.19
CA ILE A 348 14.70 -15.14 6.53
C ILE A 348 14.16 -15.79 5.25
N GLU A 349 14.03 -17.11 5.25
CA GLU A 349 13.33 -17.82 4.17
C GLU A 349 11.83 -17.45 4.18
N VAL A 350 11.35 -16.87 3.08
CA VAL A 350 9.98 -16.34 2.97
C VAL A 350 9.23 -16.92 1.78
N LEU A 351 7.90 -16.96 1.90
CA LEU A 351 7.01 -17.54 0.89
C LEU A 351 6.98 -16.74 -0.44
N GLY A 352 7.07 -15.42 -0.37
CA GLY A 352 7.00 -14.48 -1.51
C GLY A 352 7.82 -13.21 -1.25
N TYR A 353 7.73 -12.20 -2.12
CA TYR A 353 8.44 -10.92 -1.94
C TYR A 353 9.96 -11.06 -1.72
N ARG A 354 10.64 -11.82 -2.60
CA ARG A 354 12.03 -12.27 -2.38
C ARG A 354 13.12 -11.41 -3.02
N GLY A 355 12.78 -10.48 -3.91
CA GLY A 355 13.77 -9.73 -4.71
C GLY A 355 14.68 -8.80 -3.94
N MET A 356 14.37 -8.52 -2.69
CA MET A 356 15.25 -7.77 -1.80
C MET A 356 15.72 -8.60 -0.61
N LYS A 357 15.13 -9.78 -0.42
CA LYS A 357 15.23 -10.62 0.77
C LYS A 357 14.82 -9.87 2.06
N GLU A 358 14.56 -10.65 3.10
CA GLU A 358 14.22 -10.16 4.44
C GLU A 358 15.26 -10.68 5.42
N TYR A 359 15.68 -9.86 6.38
CA TYR A 359 16.76 -10.22 7.28
C TYR A 359 16.38 -10.05 8.75
N THR A 360 16.92 -10.92 9.59
CA THR A 360 17.17 -10.62 11.01
C THR A 360 18.46 -9.81 11.11
N LEU A 361 18.52 -8.87 12.04
CA LEU A 361 19.74 -8.10 12.33
C LEU A 361 20.00 -8.08 13.83
N GLY A 362 21.22 -8.37 14.23
CA GLY A 362 21.76 -8.13 15.56
C GLY A 362 22.73 -6.96 15.52
N PHE A 363 22.58 -6.05 16.49
CA PHE A 363 23.51 -4.95 16.72
C PHE A 363 24.20 -5.16 18.08
N ASP A 364 25.53 -5.22 18.08
CA ASP A 364 26.38 -5.27 19.27
C ASP A 364 27.41 -4.14 19.17
N GLY A 365 27.05 -2.99 19.72
CA GLY A 365 27.87 -1.79 19.65
C GLY A 365 28.07 -1.22 18.24
N PHE A 366 27.16 -1.45 17.29
CA PHE A 366 27.25 -0.90 15.92
C PHE A 366 27.39 0.62 15.96
N GLU A 367 28.43 1.13 15.32
CA GLU A 367 28.77 2.54 15.38
C GLU A 367 27.99 3.35 14.34
N VAL A 368 27.47 4.50 14.76
CA VAL A 368 26.86 5.51 13.87
C VAL A 368 27.54 6.84 14.14
N ALA A 369 27.81 7.60 13.08
CA ALA A 369 28.49 8.88 13.15
C ALA A 369 27.75 9.90 14.05
N GLU A 370 28.48 10.91 14.54
CA GLU A 370 27.94 11.97 15.41
C GLU A 370 26.73 12.69 14.77
N ASP A 371 26.79 12.92 13.45
CA ASP A 371 25.73 13.55 12.65
C ASP A 371 24.59 12.57 12.28
N GLY A 372 24.61 11.34 12.79
CA GLY A 372 23.62 10.32 12.49
C GLY A 372 22.25 10.54 13.14
N LEU A 373 22.14 11.36 14.18
CA LEU A 373 20.85 11.66 14.80
C LEU A 373 20.00 12.57 13.90
N LEU A 374 18.91 12.05 13.34
CA LEU A 374 18.05 12.78 12.40
C LEU A 374 17.50 14.06 13.05
N GLY A 375 17.84 15.21 12.46
CA GLY A 375 17.42 16.53 12.95
C GLY A 375 18.10 17.00 14.24
N GLY A 376 19.07 16.23 14.77
CA GLY A 376 19.91 16.63 15.90
C GLY A 376 19.24 16.65 17.28
N ALA A 377 17.98 16.23 17.41
CA ALA A 377 17.24 16.23 18.66
C ALA A 377 16.72 14.83 19.03
N GLN A 378 17.08 14.35 20.22
CA GLN A 378 16.60 13.07 20.73
C GLN A 378 15.08 13.09 21.01
N GLY A 379 14.47 11.91 21.04
CA GLY A 379 13.04 11.75 21.38
C GLY A 379 12.07 12.20 20.28
N GLN A 380 12.59 12.54 19.10
CA GLN A 380 11.77 12.96 17.95
C GLN A 380 11.46 11.83 16.97
N GLY A 381 12.11 10.67 17.09
CA GLY A 381 12.12 9.61 16.07
C GLY A 381 10.73 9.13 15.69
N PHE A 382 9.87 8.88 16.68
CA PHE A 382 8.51 8.43 16.42
C PHE A 382 7.67 9.51 15.71
N LYS A 383 7.80 10.79 16.13
CA LYS A 383 7.08 11.90 15.49
C LYS A 383 7.54 12.15 14.06
N GLN A 384 8.83 12.05 13.82
CA GLN A 384 9.43 12.15 12.48
C GLN A 384 8.89 11.04 11.57
N LEU A 385 8.84 9.80 12.07
CA LEU A 385 8.26 8.65 11.35
C LEU A 385 6.75 8.82 11.08
N MET A 386 5.96 9.33 12.03
CA MET A 386 4.51 9.53 11.80
C MET A 386 4.23 10.46 10.61
N ARG A 387 5.12 11.40 10.30
CA ARG A 387 4.94 12.34 9.18
C ARG A 387 5.05 11.67 7.81
N THR A 388 5.71 10.52 7.72
CA THR A 388 5.88 9.77 6.46
C THR A 388 4.77 8.74 6.21
N PHE A 389 3.89 8.52 7.18
CA PHE A 389 2.85 7.48 7.08
C PHE A 389 1.83 7.73 5.97
N GLU A 390 1.51 8.98 5.67
CA GLU A 390 0.64 9.32 4.54
C GLU A 390 1.24 8.79 3.22
N GLY A 391 2.51 9.13 2.95
CA GLY A 391 3.25 8.64 1.79
C GLY A 391 3.37 7.11 1.80
N ALA A 392 3.76 6.51 2.92
CA ALA A 392 3.95 5.05 3.02
C ALA A 392 2.65 4.26 2.73
N ARG A 393 1.49 4.77 3.19
CA ARG A 393 0.18 4.17 2.93
C ARG A 393 -0.23 4.31 1.47
N ILE A 394 -0.07 5.49 0.89
CA ILE A 394 -0.32 5.75 -0.54
C ILE A 394 0.52 4.81 -1.41
N GLN A 395 1.81 4.67 -1.11
CA GLN A 395 2.71 3.78 -1.84
C GLN A 395 2.41 2.30 -1.65
N THR A 396 1.90 1.91 -0.49
CA THR A 396 1.42 0.54 -0.29
C THR A 396 0.20 0.24 -1.16
N ALA A 397 -0.74 1.20 -1.26
CA ALA A 397 -1.88 1.08 -2.15
C ALA A 397 -1.45 1.01 -3.63
N ALA A 398 -0.51 1.87 -4.07
CA ALA A 398 0.04 1.83 -5.43
C ALA A 398 0.70 0.48 -5.78
N ARG A 399 1.52 -0.06 -4.87
CA ARG A 399 2.10 -1.41 -5.04
C ARG A 399 1.03 -2.49 -5.13
N ALA A 400 -0.02 -2.38 -4.31
CA ALA A 400 -1.15 -3.31 -4.35
C ALA A 400 -1.88 -3.29 -5.70
N LEU A 401 -2.09 -2.11 -6.28
CA LEU A 401 -2.69 -1.96 -7.61
C LEU A 401 -1.86 -2.65 -8.68
N GLY A 402 -0.54 -2.43 -8.69
CA GLY A 402 0.34 -3.10 -9.64
C GLY A 402 0.26 -4.63 -9.55
N VAL A 403 0.33 -5.18 -8.33
CA VAL A 403 0.18 -6.62 -8.09
C VAL A 403 -1.19 -7.14 -8.55
N GLY A 404 -2.25 -6.39 -8.28
CA GLY A 404 -3.61 -6.73 -8.70
C GLY A 404 -3.78 -6.74 -10.22
N TRP A 405 -3.21 -5.76 -10.92
CA TRP A 405 -3.18 -5.73 -12.39
C TRP A 405 -2.36 -6.87 -12.99
N ASN A 406 -1.23 -7.22 -12.38
CA ASN A 406 -0.45 -8.41 -12.78
C ASN A 406 -1.31 -9.69 -12.67
N ALA A 407 -1.97 -9.88 -11.52
CA ALA A 407 -2.88 -11.02 -11.34
C ALA A 407 -4.01 -11.04 -12.38
N PHE A 408 -4.62 -9.89 -12.68
CA PHE A 408 -5.64 -9.76 -13.70
C PHE A 408 -5.12 -10.16 -15.09
N ASP A 409 -3.96 -9.64 -15.52
CA ASP A 409 -3.39 -9.92 -16.84
C ASP A 409 -3.10 -11.42 -17.01
N LEU A 410 -2.48 -12.05 -16.00
CA LEU A 410 -2.21 -13.49 -15.98
C LEU A 410 -3.52 -14.29 -16.03
N GLY A 411 -4.51 -13.90 -15.24
CA GLY A 411 -5.83 -14.54 -15.21
C GLY A 411 -6.56 -14.43 -16.56
N LEU A 412 -6.51 -13.25 -17.20
CA LEU A 412 -7.17 -12.99 -18.48
C LEU A 412 -6.50 -13.80 -19.61
N SER A 413 -5.18 -13.75 -19.74
CA SER A 413 -4.43 -14.54 -20.74
C SER A 413 -4.71 -16.04 -20.58
N TYR A 414 -4.64 -16.58 -19.37
CA TYR A 414 -4.94 -17.98 -19.17
C TYR A 414 -6.41 -18.32 -19.48
N ALA A 415 -7.35 -17.43 -19.15
CA ALA A 415 -8.77 -17.64 -19.40
C ALA A 415 -9.12 -17.64 -20.90
N THR A 416 -8.43 -16.83 -21.71
CA THR A 416 -8.66 -16.73 -23.16
C THR A 416 -8.01 -17.90 -23.92
N GLU A 417 -6.87 -18.38 -23.47
CA GLU A 417 -6.10 -19.43 -24.14
C GLU A 417 -6.54 -20.84 -23.73
N ARG A 418 -6.75 -21.08 -22.43
CA ARG A 418 -7.05 -22.41 -21.90
C ARG A 418 -8.43 -22.88 -22.32
N ARG A 419 -8.53 -24.08 -22.88
CA ARG A 419 -9.80 -24.70 -23.29
C ARG A 419 -10.21 -25.84 -22.36
N GLN A 420 -11.47 -25.83 -21.93
CA GLN A 420 -12.17 -26.97 -21.30
C GLN A 420 -13.61 -27.06 -21.76
N PHE A 421 -14.15 -28.28 -21.76
CA PHE A 421 -15.48 -28.59 -22.28
C PHE A 421 -15.73 -27.96 -23.69
N GLY A 422 -14.69 -27.97 -24.53
CA GLY A 422 -14.76 -27.51 -25.93
C GLY A 422 -14.62 -25.99 -26.17
N LYS A 423 -14.49 -25.14 -25.13
CA LYS A 423 -14.40 -23.68 -25.28
C LYS A 423 -13.37 -23.03 -24.34
N PRO A 424 -12.93 -21.79 -24.60
CA PRO A 424 -12.08 -21.03 -23.67
C PRO A 424 -12.70 -20.94 -22.27
N LEU A 425 -11.87 -20.90 -21.24
CA LEU A 425 -12.33 -20.75 -19.85
C LEU A 425 -13.13 -19.46 -19.64
N LEU A 426 -12.77 -18.38 -20.35
CA LEU A 426 -13.49 -17.11 -20.33
C LEU A 426 -14.99 -17.26 -20.64
N ALA A 427 -15.39 -18.27 -21.42
CA ALA A 427 -16.78 -18.50 -21.78
C ALA A 427 -17.63 -19.14 -20.67
N PHE A 428 -17.08 -19.35 -19.47
CA PHE A 428 -17.82 -19.80 -18.28
C PHE A 428 -18.02 -18.62 -17.32
N PRO A 429 -19.27 -18.32 -16.91
CA PRO A 429 -19.56 -17.17 -16.04
C PRO A 429 -18.69 -17.10 -14.78
N ARG A 430 -18.41 -18.24 -14.13
CA ARG A 430 -17.57 -18.27 -12.92
C ARG A 430 -16.11 -17.86 -13.13
N VAL A 431 -15.64 -17.78 -14.38
CA VAL A 431 -14.33 -17.26 -14.78
C VAL A 431 -14.46 -15.80 -15.23
N SER A 432 -15.39 -15.49 -16.14
CA SER A 432 -15.60 -14.11 -16.61
C SER A 432 -16.03 -13.16 -15.49
N ASP A 433 -16.87 -13.62 -14.56
CA ASP A 433 -17.33 -12.84 -13.40
C ASP A 433 -16.15 -12.41 -12.52
N LYS A 434 -15.15 -13.29 -12.33
CA LYS A 434 -13.94 -12.98 -11.56
C LYS A 434 -13.17 -11.84 -12.21
N LEU A 435 -12.92 -11.95 -13.52
CA LEU A 435 -12.17 -10.95 -14.28
C LEU A 435 -12.89 -9.61 -14.33
N ALA A 436 -14.22 -9.61 -14.52
CA ALA A 436 -15.03 -8.40 -14.50
C ALA A 436 -14.97 -7.69 -13.14
N LEU A 437 -15.15 -8.43 -12.03
CA LEU A 437 -15.12 -7.87 -10.69
C LEU A 437 -13.71 -7.39 -10.29
N MET A 438 -12.65 -8.12 -10.67
CA MET A 438 -11.26 -7.66 -10.48
C MET A 438 -11.05 -6.27 -11.05
N VAL A 439 -11.42 -6.05 -12.32
CA VAL A 439 -11.22 -4.75 -12.97
C VAL A 439 -12.01 -3.65 -12.29
N CYS A 440 -13.26 -3.92 -11.90
CA CYS A 440 -14.07 -2.94 -11.19
C CYS A 440 -13.43 -2.54 -9.85
N GLU A 441 -13.02 -3.51 -9.04
CA GLU A 441 -12.37 -3.23 -7.76
C GLU A 441 -10.99 -2.56 -7.91
N LEU A 442 -10.21 -2.91 -8.95
CA LEU A 442 -8.93 -2.29 -9.26
C LEU A 442 -9.09 -0.82 -9.65
N VAL A 443 -10.07 -0.49 -10.49
CA VAL A 443 -10.40 0.91 -10.85
C VAL A 443 -10.83 1.68 -9.60
N ILE A 444 -11.72 1.13 -8.80
CA ILE A 444 -12.17 1.76 -7.55
C ILE A 444 -11.00 2.04 -6.60
N ALA A 445 -10.14 1.04 -6.35
CA ALA A 445 -8.99 1.19 -5.46
C ALA A 445 -7.95 2.16 -6.01
N ARG A 446 -7.76 2.21 -7.34
CA ARG A 446 -6.87 3.16 -8.01
C ARG A 446 -7.31 4.60 -7.79
N GLU A 447 -8.59 4.85 -7.98
CA GLU A 447 -9.17 6.19 -7.84
C GLU A 447 -9.15 6.70 -6.41
N LEU A 448 -9.39 5.80 -5.44
CA LEU A 448 -9.21 6.12 -4.02
C LEU A 448 -7.74 6.47 -3.70
N THR A 449 -6.80 5.71 -4.27
CA THR A 449 -5.35 5.94 -4.11
C THR A 449 -4.92 7.27 -4.71
N TRP A 450 -5.34 7.56 -5.94
CA TRP A 450 -5.01 8.80 -6.63
C TRP A 450 -5.63 10.02 -5.94
N THR A 451 -6.82 9.88 -5.36
CA THR A 451 -7.43 10.94 -4.55
C THR A 451 -6.58 11.27 -3.34
N ALA A 452 -6.11 10.27 -2.59
CA ALA A 452 -5.20 10.48 -1.45
C ALA A 452 -3.88 11.12 -1.88
N ALA A 453 -3.29 10.67 -3.00
CA ALA A 453 -2.07 11.26 -3.56
C ALA A 453 -2.25 12.73 -3.95
N ARG A 454 -3.36 13.08 -4.61
CA ARG A 454 -3.70 14.47 -4.97
C ARG A 454 -3.97 15.36 -3.75
N HIS A 455 -4.47 14.81 -2.64
CA HIS A 455 -4.58 15.56 -1.38
C HIS A 455 -3.19 15.87 -0.82
N LYS A 456 -2.31 14.87 -0.80
CA LYS A 456 -0.93 15.03 -0.33
C LYS A 456 -0.16 16.06 -1.16
N ASP A 457 -0.31 16.03 -2.49
CA ASP A 457 0.33 17.00 -3.40
C ASP A 457 -0.16 18.44 -3.18
N ARG A 458 -1.39 18.62 -2.69
CA ARG A 458 -1.94 19.92 -2.30
C ARG A 458 -1.55 20.35 -0.89
N GLY A 459 -0.70 19.60 -0.20
CA GLY A 459 -0.31 19.85 1.19
C GLY A 459 -1.44 19.63 2.20
N GLN A 460 -2.51 18.96 1.79
CA GLN A 460 -3.64 18.64 2.65
C GLN A 460 -3.31 17.38 3.47
N ARG A 461 -3.75 17.38 4.72
CA ARG A 461 -3.70 16.19 5.57
C ARG A 461 -4.57 15.10 4.93
N CYS A 462 -4.04 13.89 4.79
CA CYS A 462 -4.70 12.79 4.08
C CYS A 462 -4.42 11.41 4.71
N ASP A 463 -4.13 11.38 6.01
CA ASP A 463 -3.79 10.14 6.74
C ASP A 463 -4.93 9.12 6.76
N ILE A 464 -6.17 9.57 6.69
CA ILE A 464 -7.37 8.73 6.66
C ILE A 464 -7.60 8.17 5.26
N GLU A 465 -7.62 9.03 4.25
CA GLU A 465 -7.80 8.69 2.84
C GLU A 465 -6.69 7.74 2.36
N ALA A 466 -5.43 8.04 2.70
CA ALA A 466 -4.30 7.16 2.44
C ALA A 466 -4.47 5.80 3.13
N GLY A 467 -5.00 5.80 4.35
CA GLY A 467 -5.30 4.59 5.10
C GLY A 467 -6.37 3.74 4.44
N MET A 468 -7.46 4.37 3.98
CA MET A 468 -8.56 3.72 3.25
C MET A 468 -8.06 3.11 1.94
N ALA A 469 -7.23 3.86 1.20
CA ALA A 469 -6.60 3.37 -0.04
C ALA A 469 -5.75 2.12 0.21
N LYS A 470 -4.89 2.14 1.25
CA LYS A 470 -4.09 0.97 1.63
C LYS A 470 -4.96 -0.23 2.01
N LEU A 471 -5.96 0.00 2.86
CA LEU A 471 -6.83 -1.06 3.38
C LEU A 471 -7.58 -1.75 2.24
N LEU A 472 -8.17 -0.95 1.34
CA LEU A 472 -8.92 -1.47 0.20
C LEU A 472 -8.00 -2.11 -0.83
N GLY A 473 -6.93 -1.42 -1.24
CA GLY A 473 -5.98 -1.90 -2.25
C GLY A 473 -5.37 -3.25 -1.90
N ALA A 474 -4.96 -3.45 -0.64
CA ALA A 474 -4.41 -4.73 -0.19
C ALA A 474 -5.41 -5.88 -0.29
N ARG A 475 -6.68 -5.67 0.08
CA ARG A 475 -7.75 -6.68 -0.07
C ARG A 475 -8.01 -6.99 -1.53
N VAL A 476 -8.10 -5.96 -2.38
CA VAL A 476 -8.37 -6.10 -3.82
C VAL A 476 -7.24 -6.87 -4.52
N ALA A 477 -5.98 -6.57 -4.20
CA ALA A 477 -4.83 -7.29 -4.74
C ALA A 477 -4.85 -8.78 -4.34
N TRP A 478 -5.13 -9.07 -3.06
CA TRP A 478 -5.27 -10.45 -2.57
C TRP A 478 -6.39 -11.21 -3.29
N ALA A 479 -7.60 -10.62 -3.36
CA ALA A 479 -8.74 -11.24 -4.02
C ALA A 479 -8.49 -11.44 -5.53
N SER A 480 -7.77 -10.52 -6.17
CA SER A 480 -7.38 -10.64 -7.59
C SER A 480 -6.41 -11.79 -7.79
N ALA A 481 -5.38 -11.92 -6.95
CA ALA A 481 -4.41 -13.01 -7.05
C ALA A 481 -5.04 -14.38 -6.76
N ASP A 482 -5.86 -14.49 -5.71
CA ASP A 482 -6.59 -15.72 -5.36
C ASP A 482 -7.51 -16.19 -6.50
N ASN A 483 -8.34 -15.28 -7.02
CA ASN A 483 -9.24 -15.60 -8.12
C ASN A 483 -8.50 -15.91 -9.44
N ALA A 484 -7.39 -15.24 -9.72
CA ALA A 484 -6.56 -15.53 -10.89
C ALA A 484 -5.88 -16.90 -10.76
N LEU A 485 -5.40 -17.28 -9.57
CA LEU A 485 -4.92 -18.63 -9.31
C LEU A 485 -6.02 -19.66 -9.55
N GLN A 486 -7.24 -19.40 -9.05
CA GLN A 486 -8.38 -20.27 -9.24
C GLN A 486 -8.74 -20.47 -10.72
N ILE A 487 -8.55 -19.46 -11.57
CA ILE A 487 -8.73 -19.56 -13.04
C ILE A 487 -7.70 -20.52 -13.65
N HIS A 488 -6.48 -20.55 -13.11
CA HIS A 488 -5.43 -21.50 -13.53
C HIS A 488 -5.73 -22.95 -13.11
N GLY A 489 -6.54 -23.14 -12.07
CA GLY A 489 -6.82 -24.46 -11.49
C GLY A 489 -5.56 -25.08 -10.91
N GLY A 490 -5.33 -26.38 -11.15
CA GLY A 490 -4.13 -27.07 -10.64
C GLY A 490 -2.81 -26.43 -11.08
N ASN A 491 -2.76 -25.85 -12.28
CA ASN A 491 -1.58 -25.16 -12.78
C ASN A 491 -1.22 -23.90 -11.96
N GLY A 492 -2.21 -23.29 -11.29
CA GLY A 492 -1.96 -22.12 -10.45
C GLY A 492 -1.07 -22.41 -9.24
N TYR A 493 -0.94 -23.67 -8.83
CA TYR A 493 -0.03 -24.12 -7.77
C TYR A 493 1.35 -24.54 -8.28
N ALA A 494 1.53 -24.66 -9.60
CA ALA A 494 2.82 -25.05 -10.16
C ALA A 494 3.74 -23.83 -10.24
N LEU A 495 4.97 -24.00 -9.77
CA LEU A 495 6.01 -22.97 -9.83
C LEU A 495 6.43 -22.60 -11.26
N GLU A 496 5.93 -23.27 -12.29
CA GLU A 496 6.09 -22.85 -13.70
C GLU A 496 5.20 -21.64 -14.05
N TYR A 497 4.08 -21.46 -13.32
CA TYR A 497 3.13 -20.38 -13.59
C TYR A 497 3.36 -19.22 -12.60
N GLU A 498 3.50 -18.02 -13.17
CA GLU A 498 3.78 -16.80 -12.41
C GLU A 498 2.74 -16.48 -11.34
N ILE A 499 1.49 -16.91 -11.54
CA ILE A 499 0.41 -16.62 -10.58
C ILE A 499 0.68 -17.19 -9.19
N SER A 500 1.47 -18.28 -9.08
CA SER A 500 1.90 -18.84 -7.80
C SER A 500 2.76 -17.85 -6.99
N ARG A 501 3.68 -17.14 -7.67
CA ARG A 501 4.48 -16.04 -7.09
C ARG A 501 3.58 -14.87 -6.71
N VAL A 502 2.72 -14.44 -7.64
CA VAL A 502 1.86 -13.25 -7.46
C VAL A 502 0.88 -13.43 -6.31
N LEU A 503 0.39 -14.66 -6.05
CA LEU A 503 -0.40 -14.96 -4.85
C LEU A 503 0.36 -14.62 -3.56
N CYS A 504 1.63 -15.01 -3.49
CA CYS A 504 2.47 -14.78 -2.31
C CYS A 504 2.80 -13.29 -2.16
N ASP A 505 3.12 -12.62 -3.27
CA ASP A 505 3.37 -11.17 -3.32
C ASP A 505 2.14 -10.36 -2.89
N ALA A 506 0.93 -10.79 -3.26
CA ALA A 506 -0.30 -10.11 -2.86
C ALA A 506 -0.58 -10.28 -1.36
N ARG A 507 -0.23 -11.43 -0.77
CA ARG A 507 -0.61 -11.75 0.61
C ARG A 507 0.06 -10.84 1.65
N ILE A 508 1.26 -10.32 1.36
CA ILE A 508 2.03 -9.48 2.29
C ILE A 508 1.49 -8.06 2.43
N LEU A 509 0.70 -7.58 1.46
CA LEU A 509 0.28 -6.17 1.34
C LEU A 509 -0.55 -5.69 2.53
N ASN A 510 -1.26 -6.59 3.20
CA ASN A 510 -2.04 -6.29 4.39
C ASN A 510 -1.30 -6.58 5.72
N ILE A 511 0.03 -6.75 5.68
CA ILE A 511 0.88 -7.11 6.83
C ILE A 511 2.10 -6.18 6.96
N PHE A 512 2.97 -6.15 5.94
CA PHE A 512 4.34 -5.64 6.04
C PHE A 512 4.48 -4.14 6.39
N GLU A 513 3.50 -3.32 6.00
CA GLU A 513 3.47 -1.86 6.24
C GLU A 513 2.35 -1.53 7.24
N GLY A 514 2.24 -2.35 8.28
CA GLY A 514 1.17 -2.34 9.27
C GLY A 514 0.00 -3.22 8.88
N ALA A 515 -0.50 -4.00 9.84
CA ALA A 515 -1.62 -4.90 9.64
C ALA A 515 -2.92 -4.18 9.24
N GLY A 516 -3.78 -4.84 8.47
CA GLY A 516 -5.09 -4.30 8.06
C GLY A 516 -5.96 -3.88 9.24
N GLU A 517 -5.90 -4.62 10.34
CA GLU A 517 -6.64 -4.34 11.58
C GLU A 517 -6.16 -3.05 12.24
N ILE A 518 -4.84 -2.80 12.24
CA ILE A 518 -4.27 -1.54 12.74
C ILE A 518 -4.66 -0.38 11.81
N GLN A 519 -4.69 -0.62 10.50
CA GLN A 519 -5.12 0.40 9.55
C GLN A 519 -6.59 0.77 9.75
N ALA A 520 -7.46 -0.22 9.94
CA ALA A 520 -8.88 -0.01 10.25
C ALA A 520 -9.06 0.73 11.59
N GLN A 521 -8.28 0.37 12.62
CA GLN A 521 -8.26 1.08 13.90
C GLN A 521 -7.92 2.56 13.74
N VAL A 522 -6.89 2.88 12.95
CA VAL A 522 -6.45 4.26 12.72
C VAL A 522 -7.51 5.06 11.96
N ILE A 523 -8.09 4.48 10.90
CA ILE A 523 -9.15 5.13 10.10
C ILE A 523 -10.35 5.44 10.99
N ALA A 524 -10.87 4.44 11.71
CA ALA A 524 -12.07 4.60 12.52
C ALA A 524 -11.88 5.65 13.62
N ARG A 525 -10.75 5.59 14.35
CA ARG A 525 -10.44 6.59 15.39
C ARG A 525 -10.26 7.98 14.80
N GLY A 526 -9.64 8.10 13.63
CA GLY A 526 -9.44 9.36 12.94
C GLY A 526 -10.78 10.02 12.57
N LEU A 527 -11.66 9.27 11.92
CA LEU A 527 -13.00 9.71 11.53
C LEU A 527 -13.87 10.10 12.75
N LEU A 528 -13.78 9.36 13.85
CA LEU A 528 -14.47 9.70 15.10
C LEU A 528 -13.87 10.92 15.80
N SER A 529 -12.57 11.18 15.67
CA SER A 529 -11.91 12.32 16.32
C SER A 529 -12.11 13.64 15.58
N SER A 530 -12.29 13.60 14.25
CA SER A 530 -12.70 14.77 13.46
C SER A 530 -14.15 15.17 13.70
N TYR A 531 -14.95 14.30 14.30
CA TYR A 531 -16.35 14.56 14.64
C TYR A 531 -16.45 15.41 15.91
N GLN A 532 -16.63 16.71 15.75
CA GLN A 532 -17.17 17.56 16.81
C GLN A 532 -18.69 17.38 16.78
N GLY A 533 -19.20 16.48 17.63
CA GLY A 533 -20.63 16.18 17.65
C GLY A 533 -21.48 17.44 17.69
N SER A 534 -22.52 17.49 16.86
CA SER A 534 -23.59 18.47 17.03
C SER A 534 -24.10 18.34 18.45
N GLN A 535 -23.81 19.35 19.28
CA GLN A 535 -24.37 19.47 20.63
C GLN A 535 -25.87 19.29 20.50
N ALA A 536 -26.40 18.23 21.11
CA ALA A 536 -27.83 18.07 21.31
C ALA A 536 -28.32 19.29 22.11
N VAL A 537 -29.24 20.04 21.49
CA VAL A 537 -30.08 21.06 22.14
C VAL A 537 -31.04 20.39 23.09
#